data_AF-R0MFN1-F1
#
_entry.id   AF-R0MFN1-F1
#
_cell.length_a   1.000
_cell.length_b   1.000
_cell.length_c   1.000
_cell.angle_alpha   90.00
_cell.angle_beta   90.00
_cell.angle_gamma   90.00
#
_symmetry.space_group_name_H-M   'P 1'
#
loop_
_entity.id
_entity.type
_entity.pdbx_description
1 polymer ?
#
loop_
_entity_poly.entity_id
_entity_poly.type
_entity_poly.pdbx_seq_one_letter_code
_entity_poly.pdbx_strand_id
1 'polypeptide(L)'
;MRINISQNFIKIPFILRNTKINNYFQVITELKKIQKKNKKYFTPIKSQFTKVLKERISDFDIHQIVDGFVHQKLKEIQFSQEKQIEKSFFKDLRVCLENIKKENELLSLTTNKIIGNVKEFETWFKEGPNDLLFNNIMLFDLFTFLSNTKPTEDFDQEIAYLGIEYYKFIERYLKENHSKNNFNIHNLEDKISLFVRLKFNREELHLDVFEDQYIFAEIYVYLRCGFTAPVYKIFDKYRAFFQSVDLDFKNHFTSWLVSKTKPPVYSTNDNEDQFKRFLISLMQGNVPDNSSIISSVEDFLWTNLMCLEQSSINNLISKFDGYNSPKGLLLVYILTKQYYKAMVYLLKMDINVYPTYYLMRELAKKSGNGKVDGNKVDGSKLDNINDTSSFSTKKPFVDFVFLIASKMSDTQNKSLLISSLADVVDDYHEIVPQMIVKTKQYDLLGEMYLDSRINSNVVNLLMKSNDRKQLLHVHHVIEDQNLLMGILVDVLVEGILTNTNVDEYLEISEKMKVKTKDNKLEVLKMFYLFTKTPDLVTLKRTSLFSLNFKLIEVKFVVEKILRMACEIIKKANDHEMAKKLFKIVGDLELSDGCIKYINRELILYI
;
A
#
# COMPACT_ATOMS: atom_id res chain seq x y z
N MET A 1 51.76 55.44 -39.25
CA MET A 1 52.98 54.96 -39.92
C MET A 1 53.31 53.58 -39.36
N ARG A 2 53.30 52.53 -40.20
CA ARG A 2 53.84 51.21 -39.85
C ARG A 2 55.36 51.33 -39.82
N ILE A 3 56.02 50.82 -38.79
CA ILE A 3 57.25 50.03 -38.94
C ILE A 3 57.16 48.81 -38.01
N ASN A 4 57.61 47.72 -38.58
CA ASN A 4 57.46 46.31 -38.24
C ASN A 4 58.77 45.80 -37.62
N ILE A 5 58.76 44.51 -37.22
CA ILE A 5 59.90 43.65 -36.81
C ILE A 5 60.15 43.69 -35.28
N SER A 6 60.12 42.60 -34.52
CA SER A 6 60.45 41.20 -34.83
C SER A 6 59.56 40.19 -34.10
N GLN A 7 59.13 39.18 -34.86
CA GLN A 7 58.81 37.87 -34.33
C GLN A 7 60.08 37.24 -33.76
N ASN A 8 60.08 36.89 -32.48
CA ASN A 8 60.78 35.71 -32.00
C ASN A 8 60.01 35.14 -30.81
N PHE A 9 59.21 34.13 -31.13
CA PHE A 9 58.50 33.28 -30.20
C PHE A 9 59.47 32.63 -29.20
N ILE A 10 59.46 33.05 -27.95
CA ILE A 10 59.84 32.17 -26.84
C ILE A 10 58.57 31.44 -26.42
N LYS A 11 58.33 30.29 -27.08
CA LYS A 11 57.28 29.33 -26.72
C LYS A 11 57.55 28.80 -25.31
N ILE A 12 56.69 29.15 -24.36
CA ILE A 12 56.62 28.55 -23.03
C ILE A 12 56.29 27.06 -23.20
N PRO A 13 57.14 26.09 -22.77
CA PRO A 13 56.88 24.67 -22.98
C PRO A 13 56.24 24.07 -21.72
N PHE A 14 54.99 24.43 -21.44
CA PHE A 14 54.14 23.69 -20.50
C PHE A 14 52.84 23.28 -21.19
N ILE A 15 52.95 22.56 -22.31
CA ILE A 15 51.84 21.79 -22.85
C ILE A 15 52.15 20.33 -22.54
N LEU A 16 51.57 19.82 -21.45
CA LEU A 16 51.51 18.37 -21.21
C LEU A 16 50.68 17.77 -22.37
N ARG A 17 51.33 16.99 -23.24
CA ARG A 17 50.59 16.13 -24.17
C ARG A 17 49.74 15.17 -23.33
N ASN A 18 48.46 15.07 -23.65
CA ASN A 18 47.53 14.10 -23.07
C ASN A 18 48.03 12.67 -23.36
N THR A 19 48.85 12.12 -22.48
CA THR A 19 49.04 10.68 -22.35
C THR A 19 48.04 10.20 -21.32
N LYS A 20 47.25 9.17 -21.62
CA LYS A 20 46.42 8.49 -20.63
C LYS A 20 47.36 7.93 -19.56
N ILE A 21 47.43 8.59 -18.41
CA ILE A 21 48.27 8.15 -17.29
C ILE A 21 47.43 7.20 -16.43
N ASN A 22 47.80 5.92 -16.43
CA ASN A 22 47.04 4.88 -15.71
C ASN A 22 47.62 4.56 -14.33
N ASN A 23 48.77 5.13 -13.94
CA ASN A 23 49.44 4.80 -12.67
C ASN A 23 50.25 6.00 -12.11
N TYR A 24 50.21 6.18 -10.79
CA TYR A 24 50.97 7.16 -10.00
C TYR A 24 52.48 7.19 -10.33
N PHE A 25 53.09 6.02 -10.50
CA PHE A 25 54.52 5.93 -10.85
C PHE A 25 54.83 6.49 -12.24
N GLN A 26 53.90 6.42 -13.19
CA GLN A 26 54.11 6.98 -14.54
C GLN A 26 54.10 8.52 -14.52
N VAL A 27 53.25 9.15 -13.69
CA VAL A 27 53.23 10.62 -13.51
C VAL A 27 54.58 11.10 -12.97
N ILE A 28 55.06 10.48 -11.88
CA ILE A 28 56.34 10.84 -11.26
C ILE A 28 57.49 10.65 -12.24
N THR A 29 57.46 9.58 -13.02
CA THR A 29 58.53 9.28 -13.98
C THR A 29 58.54 10.28 -15.14
N GLU A 30 57.38 10.68 -15.68
CA GLU A 30 57.31 11.70 -16.73
C GLU A 30 57.68 13.11 -16.21
N LEU A 31 57.25 13.48 -15.00
CA LEU A 31 57.67 14.74 -14.38
C LEU A 31 59.19 14.78 -14.14
N LYS A 32 59.78 13.68 -13.63
CA LYS A 32 61.23 13.55 -13.50
C LYS A 32 61.94 13.61 -14.85
N LYS A 33 61.40 13.00 -15.91
CA LYS A 33 61.95 13.09 -17.28
C LYS A 33 61.90 14.52 -17.81
N ILE A 34 60.80 15.25 -17.64
CA ILE A 34 60.65 16.65 -18.06
C ILE A 34 61.62 17.55 -17.30
N GLN A 35 61.74 17.38 -15.98
CA GLN A 35 62.71 18.10 -15.15
C GLN A 35 64.16 17.84 -15.63
N LYS A 36 64.50 16.58 -15.93
CA LYS A 36 65.81 16.20 -16.47
C LYS A 36 66.05 16.78 -17.87
N LYS A 37 65.01 16.83 -18.72
CA LYS A 37 65.08 17.36 -20.10
C LYS A 37 65.28 18.88 -20.10
N ASN A 38 64.71 19.58 -19.13
CA ASN A 38 64.79 21.03 -18.99
C ASN A 38 65.95 21.53 -18.10
N LYS A 39 66.77 20.64 -17.52
CA LYS A 39 67.99 21.03 -16.78
C LYS A 39 68.93 21.93 -17.60
N LYS A 40 68.92 21.83 -18.93
CA LYS A 40 69.76 22.62 -19.84
C LYS A 40 69.35 24.10 -19.94
N TYR A 41 68.10 24.42 -19.60
CA TYR A 41 67.58 25.79 -19.55
C TYR A 41 67.70 26.40 -18.14
N PHE A 42 68.24 25.63 -17.19
CA PHE A 42 68.54 26.10 -15.85
C PHE A 42 69.82 26.93 -15.90
N THR A 43 69.67 28.24 -16.07
CA THR A 43 70.76 29.18 -15.90
C THR A 43 70.79 29.59 -14.43
N PRO A 44 71.84 29.27 -13.66
CA PRO A 44 72.01 29.92 -12.38
C PRO A 44 72.21 31.41 -12.67
N ILE A 45 71.28 32.24 -12.22
CA ILE A 45 71.46 33.69 -12.26
C ILE A 45 72.64 33.97 -11.34
N LYS A 46 73.82 34.20 -11.93
CA LYS A 46 74.99 34.68 -11.19
C LYS A 46 74.66 36.07 -10.66
N SER A 47 74.08 36.14 -9.47
CA SER A 47 74.01 37.37 -8.71
C SER A 47 75.45 37.77 -8.36
N GLN A 48 75.79 39.05 -8.54
CA GLN A 48 77.10 39.59 -8.15
C GLN A 48 77.28 39.69 -6.61
N PHE A 49 76.32 39.17 -5.83
CA PHE A 49 76.31 39.16 -4.36
C PHE A 49 76.42 37.75 -3.78
N THR A 50 77.38 36.96 -4.26
CA THR A 50 77.63 35.55 -3.86
C THR A 50 78.00 35.34 -2.38
N LYS A 51 78.15 36.40 -1.57
CA LYS A 51 78.51 36.29 -0.14
C LYS A 51 77.39 36.65 0.86
N VAL A 52 76.19 37.06 0.42
CA VAL A 52 75.11 37.49 1.35
C VAL A 52 73.83 36.66 1.25
N LEU A 53 73.53 36.04 0.10
CA LEU A 53 72.36 35.19 -0.07
C LEU A 53 72.81 33.79 -0.51
N LYS A 54 72.70 32.79 0.37
CA LYS A 54 72.78 31.39 -0.04
C LYS A 54 71.64 31.13 -1.03
N GLU A 55 71.94 30.53 -2.18
CA GLU A 55 70.94 29.99 -3.09
C GLU A 55 70.01 29.05 -2.30
N ARG A 56 68.78 29.48 -2.06
CA ARG A 56 67.74 28.58 -1.53
C ARG A 56 67.22 27.79 -2.72
N ILE A 57 67.82 26.64 -2.96
CA ILE A 57 67.28 25.63 -3.86
C ILE A 57 66.03 25.08 -3.16
N SER A 58 64.88 25.71 -3.39
CA SER A 58 63.60 25.06 -3.10
C SER A 58 63.30 24.14 -4.28
N ASP A 59 63.83 22.92 -4.22
CA ASP A 59 63.34 21.85 -5.07
C ASP A 59 61.84 21.70 -4.80
N PHE A 60 61.01 21.90 -5.83
CA PHE A 60 59.57 21.65 -5.72
C PHE A 60 59.36 20.17 -5.40
N ASP A 61 58.75 19.88 -4.24
CA ASP A 61 58.44 18.51 -3.88
C ASP A 61 57.26 18.02 -4.73
N ILE A 62 57.60 17.16 -5.69
CA ILE A 62 56.65 16.53 -6.60
C ILE A 62 55.57 15.77 -5.81
N HIS A 63 55.91 15.23 -4.62
CA HIS A 63 54.94 14.51 -3.80
C HIS A 63 53.84 15.43 -3.28
N GLN A 64 54.17 16.65 -2.83
CA GLN A 64 53.17 17.61 -2.35
C GLN A 64 52.19 18.06 -3.45
N ILE A 65 52.67 18.20 -4.69
CA ILE A 65 51.80 18.58 -5.83
C ILE A 65 50.85 17.43 -6.18
N VAL A 66 51.35 16.19 -6.18
CA VAL A 66 50.52 15.02 -6.48
C VAL A 66 49.51 14.78 -5.36
N ASP A 67 49.91 14.92 -4.09
CA ASP A 67 49.02 14.78 -2.94
C ASP A 67 47.92 15.85 -2.95
N GLY A 68 48.25 17.10 -3.31
CA GLY A 68 47.26 18.16 -3.50
C GLY A 68 46.25 17.84 -4.60
N PHE A 69 46.71 17.29 -5.73
CA PHE A 69 45.82 16.87 -6.83
C PHE A 69 44.92 15.69 -6.45
N VAL A 70 45.47 14.68 -5.75
CA VAL A 70 44.71 13.53 -5.25
C VAL A 70 43.65 13.99 -4.25
N HIS A 71 44.01 14.88 -3.32
CA HIS A 71 43.07 15.41 -2.33
C HIS A 71 41.92 16.21 -2.99
N GLN A 72 42.22 17.00 -4.02
CA GLN A 72 41.19 17.73 -4.77
C GLN A 72 40.29 16.78 -5.57
N LYS A 73 40.86 15.72 -6.18
CA LYS A 73 40.06 14.68 -6.86
C LYS A 73 39.18 13.88 -5.90
N LEU A 74 39.67 13.55 -4.71
CA LEU A 74 38.87 12.90 -3.68
C LEU A 74 37.71 13.78 -3.22
N LYS A 75 37.94 15.10 -3.04
CA LYS A 75 36.87 16.06 -2.74
C LYS A 75 35.82 16.14 -3.86
N GLU A 76 36.23 16.16 -5.13
CA GLU A 76 35.31 16.13 -6.26
C GLU A 76 34.47 14.85 -6.29
N ILE A 77 35.09 13.69 -6.05
CA ILE A 77 34.39 12.40 -5.98
C ILE A 77 33.40 12.39 -4.81
N GLN A 78 33.82 12.82 -3.61
CA GLN A 78 32.95 12.90 -2.44
C GLN A 78 31.75 13.82 -2.70
N PHE A 79 31.97 15.01 -3.25
CA PHE A 79 30.89 15.95 -3.56
C PHE A 79 29.92 15.39 -4.63
N SER A 80 30.44 14.62 -5.59
CA SER A 80 29.61 13.93 -6.58
C SER A 80 28.77 12.80 -5.98
N GLN A 81 29.33 12.06 -5.01
CA GLN A 81 28.63 11.01 -4.27
C GLN A 81 27.57 11.60 -3.35
N GLU A 82 27.88 12.67 -2.61
CA GLU A 82 26.92 13.40 -1.77
C GLU A 82 25.72 13.89 -2.60
N LYS A 83 25.96 14.48 -3.78
CA LYS A 83 24.88 14.86 -4.70
C LYS A 83 24.05 13.70 -5.22
N GLN A 84 24.66 12.52 -5.43
CA GLN A 84 23.92 11.33 -5.85
C GLN A 84 23.06 10.78 -4.70
N ILE A 85 23.61 10.72 -3.49
CA ILE A 85 22.91 10.29 -2.28
C ILE A 85 21.75 11.24 -1.97
N GLU A 86 21.96 12.55 -2.08
CA GLU A 86 20.92 13.55 -1.89
C GLU A 86 19.79 13.37 -2.92
N LYS A 87 20.12 13.15 -4.20
CA LYS A 87 19.12 12.86 -5.24
C LYS A 87 18.36 11.57 -4.99
N SER A 88 19.03 10.49 -4.57
CA SER A 88 18.34 9.23 -4.24
C SER A 88 17.44 9.41 -3.03
N PHE A 89 17.92 10.09 -1.98
CA PHE A 89 17.14 10.39 -0.79
C PHE A 89 15.88 11.20 -1.11
N PHE A 90 15.98 12.27 -1.92
CA PHE A 90 14.79 13.05 -2.32
C PHE A 90 13.83 12.24 -3.19
N LYS A 91 14.34 11.33 -4.02
CA LYS A 91 13.50 10.42 -4.80
C LYS A 91 12.74 9.46 -3.88
N ASP A 92 13.42 8.84 -2.93
CA ASP A 92 12.82 7.91 -1.96
C ASP A 92 11.81 8.62 -1.05
N LEU A 93 12.14 9.84 -0.60
CA LEU A 93 11.24 10.67 0.19
C LEU A 93 10.00 11.08 -0.59
N ARG A 94 10.14 11.44 -1.89
CA ARG A 94 8.98 11.74 -2.75
C ARG A 94 8.09 10.52 -2.91
N VAL A 95 8.67 9.33 -3.17
CA VAL A 95 7.91 8.07 -3.27
C VAL A 95 7.19 7.78 -1.95
N CYS A 96 7.85 7.96 -0.81
CA CYS A 96 7.25 7.78 0.51
C CYS A 96 6.08 8.75 0.74
N LEU A 97 6.24 10.04 0.44
CA LEU A 97 5.18 11.04 0.55
C LEU A 97 4.00 10.74 -0.37
N GLU A 98 4.25 10.31 -1.61
CA GLU A 98 3.18 9.91 -2.54
C GLU A 98 2.41 8.69 -2.04
N ASN A 99 3.10 7.71 -1.45
CA ASN A 99 2.46 6.54 -0.85
C ASN A 99 1.61 6.93 0.37
N ILE A 100 2.13 7.76 1.27
CA ILE A 100 1.38 8.29 2.41
C ILE A 100 0.15 9.06 1.95
N LYS A 101 0.28 9.89 0.90
CA LYS A 101 -0.84 10.64 0.33
C LYS A 101 -1.92 9.70 -0.20
N LYS A 102 -1.54 8.68 -0.97
CA LYS A 102 -2.48 7.65 -1.49
C LYS A 102 -3.17 6.89 -0.37
N GLU A 103 -2.45 6.54 0.69
CA GLU A 103 -3.03 5.88 1.87
C GLU A 103 -4.05 6.76 2.59
N ASN A 104 -3.74 8.04 2.78
CA ASN A 104 -4.65 9.00 3.41
C ASN A 104 -5.89 9.26 2.53
N GLU A 105 -5.72 9.36 1.21
CA GLU A 105 -6.83 9.47 0.27
C GLU A 105 -7.74 8.24 0.34
N LEU A 106 -7.17 7.02 0.31
CA LEU A 106 -7.92 5.78 0.49
C LEU A 106 -8.69 5.81 1.81
N LEU A 107 -8.03 6.05 2.94
CA LEU A 107 -8.68 6.13 4.24
C LEU A 107 -9.82 7.17 4.28
N SER A 108 -9.63 8.34 3.67
CA SER A 108 -10.68 9.37 3.61
C SER A 108 -11.91 8.94 2.80
N LEU A 109 -11.69 8.29 1.65
CA LEU A 109 -12.76 7.75 0.79
C LEU A 109 -13.54 6.67 1.52
N THR A 110 -12.82 5.74 2.15
CA THR A 110 -13.40 4.64 2.93
C THR A 110 -14.20 5.17 4.13
N THR A 111 -13.74 6.24 4.78
CA THR A 111 -14.41 6.83 5.95
C THR A 111 -15.74 7.46 5.54
N ASN A 112 -15.79 8.21 4.44
CA ASN A 112 -17.02 8.84 3.96
C ASN A 112 -18.09 7.81 3.56
N LYS A 113 -17.68 6.68 2.99
CA LYS A 113 -18.59 5.61 2.54
C LYS A 113 -19.30 4.87 3.68
N ILE A 114 -18.65 4.77 4.84
CA ILE A 114 -19.08 3.91 5.96
C ILE A 114 -20.04 4.64 6.91
N ILE A 115 -20.17 5.97 6.82
CA ILE A 115 -21.05 6.76 7.68
C ILE A 115 -22.52 6.39 7.37
N GLY A 116 -23.16 5.65 8.27
CA GLY A 116 -24.60 5.33 8.24
C GLY A 116 -24.97 3.88 7.90
N ASN A 117 -24.14 3.17 7.12
CA ASN A 117 -24.50 1.88 6.52
C ASN A 117 -24.00 0.61 7.26
N VAL A 118 -23.30 0.77 8.38
CA VAL A 118 -22.68 -0.37 9.09
C VAL A 118 -23.68 -1.19 9.90
N LYS A 119 -24.75 -0.58 10.40
CA LYS A 119 -25.76 -1.29 11.21
C LYS A 119 -26.50 -2.37 10.42
N GLU A 120 -26.88 -2.06 9.19
CA GLU A 120 -27.49 -3.04 8.28
C GLU A 120 -26.49 -4.16 7.96
N PHE A 121 -25.24 -3.80 7.65
CA PHE A 121 -24.19 -4.79 7.43
C PHE A 121 -23.99 -5.71 8.63
N GLU A 122 -23.88 -5.17 9.84
CA GLU A 122 -23.70 -5.93 11.09
C GLU A 122 -24.84 -6.91 11.35
N THR A 123 -26.08 -6.55 10.97
CA THR A 123 -27.26 -7.41 11.13
C THR A 123 -27.22 -8.60 10.17
N TRP A 124 -26.91 -8.35 8.89
CA TRP A 124 -27.03 -9.36 7.83
C TRP A 124 -25.75 -10.12 7.51
N PHE A 125 -24.59 -9.67 8.04
CA PHE A 125 -23.28 -10.26 7.75
C PHE A 125 -23.23 -11.79 8.01
N LYS A 126 -23.94 -12.26 9.05
CA LYS A 126 -23.99 -13.67 9.44
C LYS A 126 -24.75 -14.55 8.45
N GLU A 127 -25.71 -13.98 7.72
CA GLU A 127 -26.57 -14.73 6.80
C GLU A 127 -25.89 -15.04 5.47
N GLY A 128 -24.72 -14.42 5.19
CA GLY A 128 -24.03 -14.58 3.92
C GLY A 128 -24.65 -13.74 2.81
N PRO A 129 -24.15 -13.85 1.56
CA PRO A 129 -24.53 -13.01 0.42
C PRO A 129 -25.96 -13.28 -0.06
N ASN A 130 -26.77 -12.22 -0.18
CA ASN A 130 -28.18 -12.26 -0.61
C ASN A 130 -28.43 -11.25 -1.75
N ASP A 131 -29.14 -11.67 -2.81
CA ASP A 131 -29.41 -10.86 -4.00
C ASP A 131 -30.21 -9.58 -3.70
N LEU A 132 -31.18 -9.66 -2.79
CA LEU A 132 -31.97 -8.51 -2.34
C LEU A 132 -31.10 -7.47 -1.65
N LEU A 133 -30.13 -7.90 -0.82
CA LEU A 133 -29.25 -7.00 -0.07
C LEU A 133 -28.18 -6.32 -0.94
N PHE A 134 -27.92 -6.86 -2.13
CA PHE A 134 -27.06 -6.19 -3.11
C PHE A 134 -27.73 -4.97 -3.75
N ASN A 135 -29.08 -4.89 -3.74
CA ASN A 135 -29.88 -3.81 -4.34
C ASN A 135 -29.55 -3.50 -5.82
N ASN A 136 -28.79 -4.38 -6.49
CA ASN A 136 -28.32 -4.20 -7.85
C ASN A 136 -27.92 -5.56 -8.45
N ILE A 137 -28.70 -6.00 -9.44
CA ILE A 137 -28.55 -7.29 -10.13
C ILE A 137 -27.15 -7.44 -10.73
N MET A 138 -26.61 -6.38 -11.35
CA MET A 138 -25.28 -6.41 -11.98
C MET A 138 -24.16 -6.66 -10.97
N LEU A 139 -24.25 -6.08 -9.77
CA LEU A 139 -23.26 -6.32 -8.71
C LEU A 139 -23.35 -7.75 -8.18
N PHE A 140 -24.55 -8.31 -8.09
CA PHE A 140 -24.76 -9.69 -7.65
C PHE A 140 -24.29 -10.71 -8.70
N ASP A 141 -24.55 -10.45 -9.98
CA ASP A 141 -24.04 -11.25 -11.11
C ASP A 141 -22.51 -11.24 -11.14
N LEU A 142 -21.88 -10.08 -10.91
CA LEU A 142 -20.42 -9.98 -10.78
C LEU A 142 -19.89 -10.74 -9.57
N PHE A 143 -20.56 -10.66 -8.42
CA PHE A 143 -20.19 -11.44 -7.25
C PHE A 143 -20.26 -12.94 -7.54
N THR A 144 -21.32 -13.41 -8.18
CA THR A 144 -21.53 -14.82 -8.53
C THR A 144 -20.52 -15.30 -9.57
N PHE A 145 -20.20 -14.46 -10.56
CA PHE A 145 -19.12 -14.71 -11.49
C PHE A 145 -17.79 -14.89 -10.74
N LEU A 146 -17.45 -13.97 -9.84
CA LEU A 146 -16.20 -14.04 -9.07
C LEU A 146 -16.17 -15.27 -8.14
N SER A 147 -17.26 -15.61 -7.46
CA SER A 147 -17.29 -16.74 -6.52
C SER A 147 -17.14 -18.09 -7.23
N ASN A 148 -17.66 -18.22 -8.45
CA ASN A 148 -17.74 -19.49 -9.16
C ASN A 148 -16.54 -19.75 -10.08
N THR A 149 -15.78 -18.71 -10.42
CA THR A 149 -14.64 -18.80 -11.33
C THR A 149 -13.32 -19.00 -10.59
N LYS A 150 -12.36 -19.66 -11.23
CA LYS A 150 -10.97 -19.73 -10.75
C LYS A 150 -10.08 -18.85 -11.63
N PRO A 151 -9.08 -18.14 -11.07
CA PRO A 151 -8.16 -17.37 -11.89
C PRO A 151 -7.47 -18.25 -12.95
N THR A 152 -7.62 -17.89 -14.21
CA THR A 152 -6.86 -18.46 -15.34
C THR A 152 -5.91 -17.41 -15.93
N GLU A 153 -5.00 -17.80 -16.81
CA GLU A 153 -4.19 -16.85 -17.58
C GLU A 153 -4.98 -16.27 -18.77
N ASP A 154 -5.76 -17.12 -19.46
CA ASP A 154 -6.66 -16.76 -20.58
C ASP A 154 -7.92 -15.99 -20.15
N PHE A 155 -8.67 -15.44 -21.11
CA PHE A 155 -9.91 -14.69 -20.82
C PHE A 155 -11.19 -15.47 -21.16
N ASP A 156 -11.10 -16.80 -21.28
CA ASP A 156 -12.21 -17.63 -21.75
C ASP A 156 -13.43 -17.56 -20.81
N GLN A 157 -13.20 -17.48 -19.50
CA GLN A 157 -14.26 -17.38 -18.50
C GLN A 157 -14.96 -16.01 -18.57
N GLU A 158 -14.20 -14.93 -18.77
CA GLU A 158 -14.73 -13.58 -18.94
C GLU A 158 -15.51 -13.44 -20.24
N ILE A 159 -15.02 -14.04 -21.34
CA ILE A 159 -15.71 -14.09 -22.64
C ILE A 159 -17.03 -14.87 -22.50
N ALA A 160 -17.03 -16.01 -21.80
CA ALA A 160 -18.23 -16.79 -21.53
C ALA A 160 -19.24 -16.02 -20.68
N TYR A 161 -18.79 -15.32 -19.63
CA TYR A 161 -19.64 -14.47 -18.81
C TYR A 161 -20.33 -13.38 -19.63
N LEU A 162 -19.57 -12.66 -20.47
CA LEU A 162 -20.14 -11.64 -21.36
C LEU A 162 -21.15 -12.25 -22.35
N GLY A 163 -20.97 -13.50 -22.78
CA GLY A 163 -21.93 -14.21 -23.63
C GLY A 163 -23.23 -14.56 -22.92
N ILE A 164 -23.14 -15.05 -21.67
CA ILE A 164 -24.32 -15.34 -20.84
C ILE A 164 -25.12 -14.05 -20.57
N GLU A 165 -24.45 -12.95 -20.25
CA GLU A 165 -25.10 -11.65 -20.03
C GLU A 165 -25.79 -11.12 -21.29
N TYR A 166 -25.17 -11.31 -22.47
CA TYR A 166 -25.80 -10.95 -23.73
C TYR A 166 -27.04 -11.79 -24.02
N TYR A 167 -27.02 -13.08 -23.71
CA TYR A 167 -28.21 -13.93 -23.84
C TYR A 167 -29.34 -13.52 -22.86
N LYS A 168 -29.01 -13.20 -21.60
CA LYS A 168 -29.98 -12.61 -20.65
C LYS A 168 -30.57 -11.29 -21.18
N PHE A 169 -29.78 -10.48 -21.88
CA PHE A 169 -30.27 -9.28 -22.56
C PHE A 169 -31.24 -9.61 -23.68
N ILE A 170 -30.94 -10.59 -24.54
CA ILE A 170 -31.85 -11.05 -25.61
C ILE A 170 -33.20 -11.48 -25.00
N GLU A 171 -33.19 -12.29 -23.94
CA GLU A 171 -34.43 -12.76 -23.32
C GLU A 171 -35.26 -11.61 -22.73
N ARG A 172 -34.62 -10.60 -22.14
CA ARG A 172 -35.30 -9.39 -21.65
C ARG A 172 -35.86 -8.56 -22.79
N TYR A 173 -35.06 -8.30 -23.82
CA TYR A 173 -35.47 -7.56 -25.01
C TYR A 173 -36.67 -8.19 -25.69
N LEU A 174 -36.67 -9.51 -25.85
CA LEU A 174 -37.81 -10.23 -26.41
C LEU A 174 -39.04 -10.13 -25.51
N LYS A 175 -38.92 -10.32 -24.19
CA LYS A 175 -40.05 -10.16 -23.24
C LYS A 175 -40.69 -8.78 -23.29
N GLU A 176 -39.88 -7.73 -23.38
CA GLU A 176 -40.37 -6.35 -23.48
C GLU A 176 -41.10 -6.10 -24.81
N ASN A 177 -40.59 -6.67 -25.90
CA ASN A 177 -41.17 -6.53 -27.24
C ASN A 177 -42.28 -7.58 -27.54
N HIS A 178 -42.44 -8.62 -26.73
CA HIS A 178 -43.45 -9.68 -26.88
C HIS A 178 -44.88 -9.15 -26.76
N SER A 179 -45.10 -8.05 -26.03
CA SER A 179 -46.40 -7.37 -25.95
C SER A 179 -46.96 -6.92 -27.31
N LYS A 180 -46.11 -6.83 -28.35
CA LYS A 180 -46.51 -6.47 -29.71
C LYS A 180 -46.68 -7.66 -30.66
N ASN A 181 -46.14 -8.84 -30.33
CA ASN A 181 -46.06 -9.98 -31.23
C ASN A 181 -46.38 -11.30 -30.47
N ASN A 182 -47.58 -11.84 -30.69
CA ASN A 182 -48.13 -13.09 -30.12
C ASN A 182 -47.34 -14.35 -30.57
N PHE A 183 -46.09 -14.51 -30.15
CA PHE A 183 -45.33 -15.74 -30.39
C PHE A 183 -44.97 -16.42 -29.07
N ASN A 184 -45.45 -17.65 -28.90
CA ASN A 184 -45.08 -18.52 -27.78
C ASN A 184 -43.76 -19.22 -28.15
N ILE A 185 -42.64 -18.49 -28.03
CA ILE A 185 -41.34 -18.96 -28.49
C ILE A 185 -40.58 -19.64 -27.36
N HIS A 186 -40.38 -20.95 -27.49
CA HIS A 186 -39.64 -21.75 -26.52
C HIS A 186 -38.24 -22.16 -27.02
N ASN A 187 -38.03 -22.27 -28.33
CA ASN A 187 -36.78 -22.75 -28.91
C ASN A 187 -35.72 -21.62 -29.03
N LEU A 188 -34.45 -21.95 -28.81
CA LEU A 188 -33.31 -21.03 -28.92
C LEU A 188 -33.19 -20.43 -30.33
N GLU A 189 -33.41 -21.27 -31.35
CA GLU A 189 -33.25 -20.85 -32.76
C GLU A 189 -34.24 -19.77 -33.15
N ASP A 190 -35.50 -19.96 -32.76
CA ASP A 190 -36.58 -19.01 -33.00
C ASP A 190 -36.39 -17.71 -32.21
N LYS A 191 -35.88 -17.80 -30.96
CA LYS A 191 -35.56 -16.62 -30.14
C LYS A 191 -34.50 -15.75 -30.81
N ILE A 192 -33.42 -16.35 -31.29
CA ILE A 192 -32.30 -15.61 -31.89
C ILE A 192 -32.70 -15.04 -33.25
N SER A 193 -33.39 -15.80 -34.09
CA SER A 193 -33.88 -15.30 -35.39
C SER A 193 -34.86 -14.13 -35.19
N LEU A 194 -35.80 -14.24 -34.25
CA LEU A 194 -36.71 -13.14 -33.94
C LEU A 194 -35.96 -11.91 -33.40
N PHE A 195 -35.02 -12.11 -32.47
CA PHE A 195 -34.23 -11.02 -31.91
C PHE A 195 -33.45 -10.28 -32.99
N VAL A 196 -32.77 -11.00 -33.88
CA VAL A 196 -31.99 -10.43 -34.98
C VAL A 196 -32.89 -9.61 -35.90
N ARG A 197 -34.06 -10.13 -36.27
CA ARG A 197 -35.06 -9.41 -37.10
C ARG A 197 -35.60 -8.15 -36.44
N LEU A 198 -35.77 -8.15 -35.12
CA LEU A 198 -36.31 -7.01 -34.37
C LEU A 198 -35.25 -5.96 -34.02
N LYS A 199 -33.98 -6.36 -33.82
CA LYS A 199 -32.91 -5.47 -33.37
C LYS A 199 -32.21 -4.78 -34.54
N PHE A 200 -32.00 -5.48 -35.66
CA PHE A 200 -31.11 -5.02 -36.71
C PHE A 200 -31.89 -4.58 -37.96
N ASN A 201 -31.54 -3.39 -38.47
CA ASN A 201 -32.12 -2.86 -39.69
C ASN A 201 -31.35 -3.38 -40.91
N ARG A 202 -32.08 -3.97 -41.87
CA ARG A 202 -31.52 -4.54 -43.09
C ARG A 202 -30.77 -3.50 -43.95
N GLU A 203 -31.34 -2.33 -44.14
CA GLU A 203 -30.82 -1.33 -45.08
C GLU A 203 -29.59 -0.62 -44.53
N GLU A 204 -29.60 -0.30 -43.23
CA GLU A 204 -28.50 0.41 -42.55
C GLU A 204 -27.23 -0.44 -42.43
N LEU A 205 -27.38 -1.76 -42.28
CA LEU A 205 -26.27 -2.69 -42.06
C LEU A 205 -25.94 -3.54 -43.30
N HIS A 206 -26.59 -3.28 -44.43
CA HIS A 206 -26.45 -4.04 -45.69
C HIS A 206 -26.60 -5.56 -45.50
N LEU A 207 -27.60 -6.00 -44.74
CA LEU A 207 -27.72 -7.40 -44.34
C LEU A 207 -28.04 -8.32 -45.52
N ASP A 208 -27.26 -9.41 -45.63
CA ASP A 208 -27.53 -10.49 -46.57
C ASP A 208 -28.70 -11.33 -46.07
N VAL A 209 -29.73 -11.45 -46.92
CA VAL A 209 -30.96 -12.17 -46.60
C VAL A 209 -31.08 -13.39 -47.50
N PHE A 210 -31.20 -14.57 -46.89
CA PHE A 210 -31.44 -15.82 -47.60
C PHE A 210 -32.58 -16.57 -46.91
N GLU A 211 -33.61 -16.96 -47.67
CA GLU A 211 -34.83 -17.60 -47.12
C GLU A 211 -35.44 -16.82 -45.93
N ASP A 212 -35.51 -15.49 -46.03
CA ASP A 212 -35.95 -14.55 -45.00
C ASP A 212 -35.10 -14.53 -43.70
N GLN A 213 -33.88 -15.07 -43.73
CA GLN A 213 -33.00 -15.15 -42.57
C GLN A 213 -31.77 -14.25 -42.75
N TYR A 214 -31.36 -13.59 -41.68
CA TYR A 214 -30.16 -12.72 -41.67
C TYR A 214 -28.97 -13.55 -41.21
N ILE A 215 -28.43 -14.38 -42.12
CA ILE A 215 -27.53 -15.49 -41.80
C ILE A 215 -26.29 -15.03 -41.01
N PHE A 216 -25.59 -13.98 -41.45
CA PHE A 216 -24.38 -13.51 -40.78
C PHE A 216 -24.68 -12.85 -39.42
N ALA A 217 -25.79 -12.12 -39.31
CA ALA A 217 -26.23 -11.53 -38.05
C ALA A 217 -26.59 -12.61 -37.03
N GLU A 218 -27.24 -13.70 -37.45
CA GLU A 218 -27.52 -14.85 -36.59
C GLU A 218 -26.23 -15.55 -36.15
N ILE A 219 -25.30 -15.83 -37.07
CA ILE A 219 -23.98 -16.40 -36.74
C ILE A 219 -23.26 -15.53 -35.70
N TYR A 220 -23.27 -14.20 -35.88
CA TYR A 220 -22.72 -13.27 -34.92
C TYR A 220 -23.39 -13.38 -33.55
N VAL A 221 -24.73 -13.39 -33.49
CA VAL A 221 -25.45 -13.47 -32.21
C VAL A 221 -25.18 -14.80 -31.50
N TYR A 222 -25.17 -15.92 -32.21
CA TYR A 222 -24.79 -17.22 -31.64
C TYR A 222 -23.37 -17.20 -31.08
N LEU A 223 -22.41 -16.69 -31.87
CA LEU A 223 -21.02 -16.57 -31.43
C LEU A 223 -20.90 -15.67 -30.19
N ARG A 224 -21.59 -14.51 -30.20
CA ARG A 224 -21.59 -13.52 -29.12
C ARG A 224 -22.16 -14.08 -27.82
N CYS A 225 -23.11 -15.01 -27.91
CA CYS A 225 -23.66 -15.76 -26.77
C CYS A 225 -22.78 -16.94 -26.33
N GLY A 226 -21.72 -17.28 -27.07
CA GLY A 226 -20.87 -18.45 -26.81
C GLY A 226 -21.43 -19.77 -27.36
N PHE A 227 -22.45 -19.74 -28.22
CA PHE A 227 -23.06 -20.92 -28.81
C PHE A 227 -22.40 -21.30 -30.13
N THR A 228 -21.44 -22.22 -30.12
CA THR A 228 -20.74 -22.67 -31.34
C THR A 228 -21.49 -23.79 -32.08
N ALA A 229 -22.17 -24.68 -31.38
CA ALA A 229 -22.91 -25.78 -32.00
C ALA A 229 -24.03 -25.32 -32.96
N PRO A 230 -24.85 -24.30 -32.64
CA PRO A 230 -25.84 -23.76 -33.58
C PRO A 230 -25.21 -23.12 -34.82
N VAL A 231 -24.00 -22.57 -34.72
CA VAL A 231 -23.31 -22.01 -35.89
C VAL A 231 -23.00 -23.09 -36.93
N TYR A 232 -22.52 -24.27 -36.49
CA TYR A 232 -22.31 -25.40 -37.40
C TYR A 232 -23.62 -25.86 -38.05
N LYS A 233 -24.73 -25.87 -37.31
CA LYS A 233 -26.05 -26.18 -37.86
C LYS A 233 -26.48 -25.19 -38.95
N ILE A 234 -26.20 -23.89 -38.79
CA ILE A 234 -26.47 -22.88 -39.83
C ILE A 234 -25.66 -23.20 -41.10
N PHE A 235 -24.37 -23.52 -40.96
CA PHE A 235 -23.52 -23.87 -42.10
C PHE A 235 -23.96 -25.13 -42.84
N ASP A 236 -24.61 -26.06 -42.15
CA ASP A 236 -25.14 -27.29 -42.75
C ASP A 236 -26.52 -27.07 -43.35
N LYS A 237 -27.41 -26.34 -42.65
CA LYS A 237 -28.76 -25.99 -43.11
C LYS A 237 -28.71 -25.17 -44.40
N TYR A 238 -27.86 -24.15 -44.46
CA TYR A 238 -27.71 -23.28 -45.63
C TYR A 238 -26.46 -23.62 -46.45
N ARG A 239 -26.14 -24.92 -46.58
CA ARG A 239 -24.96 -25.38 -47.31
C ARG A 239 -24.89 -24.84 -48.74
N ALA A 240 -26.02 -24.77 -49.44
CA ALA A 240 -26.08 -24.26 -50.81
C ALA A 240 -25.68 -22.77 -50.90
N PHE A 241 -26.13 -21.95 -49.95
CA PHE A 241 -25.73 -20.53 -49.83
C PHE A 241 -24.22 -20.41 -49.64
N PHE A 242 -23.65 -21.09 -48.63
CA PHE A 242 -22.22 -21.00 -48.39
C PHE A 242 -21.37 -21.60 -49.51
N GLN A 243 -21.84 -22.63 -50.22
CA GLN A 243 -21.09 -23.17 -51.35
C GLN A 243 -21.06 -22.26 -52.59
N SER A 244 -22.07 -21.40 -52.75
CA SER A 244 -22.23 -20.56 -53.95
C SER A 244 -21.83 -19.10 -53.73
N VAL A 245 -22.01 -18.57 -52.51
CA VAL A 245 -21.80 -17.15 -52.19
C VAL A 245 -20.50 -16.94 -51.40
N ASP A 246 -20.19 -17.78 -50.42
CA ASP A 246 -19.11 -17.51 -49.46
C ASP A 246 -18.46 -18.80 -48.89
N LEU A 247 -17.93 -19.66 -49.77
CA LEU A 247 -17.35 -20.97 -49.41
C LEU A 247 -16.13 -20.81 -48.50
N ASP A 248 -15.34 -19.82 -48.85
CA ASP A 248 -14.14 -19.38 -48.19
C ASP A 248 -14.39 -18.91 -46.76
N PHE A 249 -15.47 -18.14 -46.54
CA PHE A 249 -15.84 -17.72 -45.19
C PHE A 249 -16.15 -18.93 -44.31
N LYS A 250 -16.99 -19.87 -44.78
CA LYS A 250 -17.34 -21.07 -44.01
C LYS A 250 -16.11 -21.87 -43.61
N ASN A 251 -15.19 -22.11 -44.54
CA ASN A 251 -13.98 -22.90 -44.28
C ASN A 251 -13.07 -22.22 -43.25
N HIS A 252 -12.80 -20.93 -43.42
CA HIS A 252 -11.95 -20.17 -42.51
C HIS A 252 -12.59 -20.00 -41.13
N PHE A 253 -13.87 -19.69 -41.07
CA PHE A 253 -14.59 -19.52 -39.81
C PHE A 253 -14.68 -20.81 -39.02
N THR A 254 -14.96 -21.95 -39.69
CA THR A 254 -14.94 -23.27 -39.05
C THR A 254 -13.56 -23.62 -38.51
N SER A 255 -12.50 -23.38 -39.28
CA SER A 255 -11.12 -23.60 -38.83
C SER A 255 -10.76 -22.71 -37.62
N TRP A 256 -11.15 -21.44 -37.65
CA TRP A 256 -10.91 -20.47 -36.58
C TRP A 256 -11.68 -20.82 -35.30
N LEU A 257 -12.93 -21.31 -35.40
CA LEU A 257 -13.68 -21.75 -34.23
C LEU A 257 -13.00 -22.89 -33.47
N VAL A 258 -12.32 -23.80 -34.18
CA VAL A 258 -11.64 -24.97 -33.60
C VAL A 258 -10.23 -24.64 -33.11
N SER A 259 -9.45 -23.95 -33.94
CA SER A 259 -8.00 -23.79 -33.73
C SER A 259 -7.58 -22.40 -33.27
N LYS A 260 -8.49 -21.41 -33.34
CA LYS A 260 -8.22 -19.97 -33.16
C LYS A 260 -7.10 -19.43 -34.05
N THR A 261 -6.69 -20.19 -35.08
CA THR A 261 -5.66 -19.75 -36.02
C THR A 261 -6.18 -18.66 -36.94
N LYS A 262 -5.37 -17.61 -37.12
CA LYS A 262 -5.74 -16.47 -37.96
C LYS A 262 -5.82 -16.92 -39.43
N PRO A 263 -6.94 -16.70 -40.12
CA PRO A 263 -7.02 -16.96 -41.54
C PRO A 263 -6.16 -15.95 -42.34
N PRO A 264 -5.82 -16.26 -43.60
CA PRO A 264 -5.22 -15.30 -44.50
C PRO A 264 -6.08 -14.02 -44.62
N VAL A 265 -5.46 -12.90 -44.99
CA VAL A 265 -6.14 -11.61 -45.10
C VAL A 265 -7.22 -11.69 -46.19
N TYR A 266 -8.47 -11.57 -45.77
CA TYR A 266 -9.65 -11.38 -46.62
C TYR A 266 -9.87 -9.89 -46.86
N SER A 267 -9.87 -9.46 -48.12
CA SER A 267 -10.38 -8.15 -48.51
C SER A 267 -11.91 -8.20 -48.50
N THR A 268 -12.54 -7.25 -47.82
CA THR A 268 -13.99 -7.04 -47.86
C THR A 268 -14.30 -5.72 -48.55
N ASN A 269 -15.41 -5.66 -49.29
CA ASN A 269 -15.90 -4.41 -49.88
C ASN A 269 -16.81 -3.65 -48.92
N ASP A 270 -16.92 -2.33 -49.09
CA ASP A 270 -17.76 -1.50 -48.22
C ASP A 270 -19.26 -1.77 -48.35
N ASN A 271 -19.68 -2.38 -49.46
CA ASN A 271 -21.08 -2.74 -49.73
C ASN A 271 -21.45 -4.16 -49.27
N GLU A 272 -20.54 -4.88 -48.61
CA GLU A 272 -20.83 -6.21 -48.04
C GLU A 272 -21.54 -6.10 -46.68
N ASP A 273 -22.23 -7.18 -46.30
CA ASP A 273 -22.86 -7.34 -45.00
C ASP A 273 -21.92 -6.96 -43.85
N GLN A 274 -22.36 -6.04 -43.00
CA GLN A 274 -21.51 -5.51 -41.93
C GLN A 274 -21.19 -6.54 -40.85
N PHE A 275 -22.06 -7.53 -40.61
CA PHE A 275 -21.75 -8.66 -39.70
C PHE A 275 -20.73 -9.60 -40.32
N LYS A 276 -20.80 -9.87 -41.63
CA LYS A 276 -19.77 -10.64 -42.33
C LYS A 276 -18.40 -9.96 -42.19
N ARG A 277 -18.34 -8.66 -42.48
CA ARG A 277 -17.11 -7.85 -42.33
C ARG A 277 -16.58 -7.90 -40.89
N PHE A 278 -17.47 -7.71 -39.92
CA PHE A 278 -17.12 -7.76 -38.51
C PHE A 278 -16.56 -9.13 -38.09
N LEU A 279 -17.21 -10.23 -38.49
CA LEU A 279 -16.76 -11.59 -38.20
C LEU A 279 -15.41 -11.90 -38.85
N ILE A 280 -15.16 -11.40 -40.08
CA ILE A 280 -13.85 -11.51 -40.73
C ILE A 280 -12.78 -10.73 -39.95
N SER A 281 -13.05 -9.49 -39.55
CA SER A 281 -12.13 -8.70 -38.75
C SER A 281 -11.86 -9.32 -37.38
N LEU A 282 -12.87 -9.97 -36.78
CA LEU A 282 -12.73 -10.69 -35.52
C LEU A 282 -11.80 -11.89 -35.67
N MET A 283 -11.94 -12.69 -36.74
CA MET A 283 -11.03 -13.80 -37.02
C MET A 283 -9.58 -13.33 -37.25
N GLN A 284 -9.41 -12.18 -37.88
CA GLN A 284 -8.10 -11.57 -38.16
C GLN A 284 -7.52 -10.83 -36.94
N GLY A 285 -8.34 -10.58 -35.91
CA GLY A 285 -7.99 -9.84 -34.70
C GLY A 285 -7.81 -8.33 -34.89
N ASN A 286 -8.36 -7.75 -35.95
CA ASN A 286 -8.18 -6.35 -36.35
C ASN A 286 -9.52 -5.58 -36.40
N VAL A 287 -10.40 -5.81 -35.43
CA VAL A 287 -11.70 -5.13 -35.38
C VAL A 287 -11.53 -3.63 -35.09
N PRO A 288 -12.09 -2.73 -35.93
CA PRO A 288 -12.08 -1.29 -35.67
C PRO A 288 -12.88 -0.94 -34.41
N ASP A 289 -12.35 -0.04 -33.59
CA ASP A 289 -12.99 0.40 -32.33
C ASP A 289 -14.36 1.08 -32.56
N ASN A 290 -14.59 1.65 -33.74
CA ASN A 290 -15.81 2.38 -34.12
C ASN A 290 -16.76 1.56 -35.01
N SER A 291 -16.71 0.23 -34.93
CA SER A 291 -17.63 -0.62 -35.68
C SER A 291 -19.09 -0.38 -35.27
N SER A 292 -19.98 -0.24 -36.26
CA SER A 292 -21.44 -0.12 -36.10
C SER A 292 -22.08 -1.29 -35.34
N ILE A 293 -21.42 -2.44 -35.29
CA ILE A 293 -21.89 -3.63 -34.57
C ILE A 293 -21.63 -3.52 -33.06
N ILE A 294 -20.60 -2.75 -32.65
CA ILE A 294 -20.25 -2.57 -31.23
C ILE A 294 -21.19 -1.52 -30.64
N SER A 295 -22.18 -1.97 -29.88
CA SER A 295 -23.25 -1.12 -29.35
C SER A 295 -23.12 -0.78 -27.86
N SER A 296 -22.24 -1.46 -27.14
CA SER A 296 -22.12 -1.38 -25.68
C SER A 296 -20.68 -1.57 -25.20
N VAL A 297 -20.42 -1.26 -23.92
CA VAL A 297 -19.12 -1.51 -23.28
C VAL A 297 -18.84 -3.02 -23.20
N GLU A 298 -19.87 -3.81 -22.95
CA GLU A 298 -19.82 -5.27 -22.91
C GLU A 298 -19.42 -5.85 -24.27
N ASP A 299 -19.98 -5.32 -25.36
CA ASP A 299 -19.60 -5.71 -26.72
C ASP A 299 -18.16 -5.31 -27.03
N PHE A 300 -17.77 -4.09 -26.66
CA PHE A 300 -16.41 -3.61 -26.84
C PHE A 300 -15.39 -4.46 -26.07
N LEU A 301 -15.69 -4.81 -24.81
CA LEU A 301 -14.88 -5.71 -24.01
C LEU A 301 -14.81 -7.10 -24.64
N TRP A 302 -15.95 -7.70 -24.99
CA TRP A 302 -16.00 -9.02 -25.59
C TRP A 302 -15.15 -9.10 -26.87
N THR A 303 -15.27 -8.10 -27.74
CA THR A 303 -14.48 -8.02 -28.99
C THR A 303 -12.99 -7.92 -28.71
N ASN A 304 -12.57 -7.00 -27.83
CA ASN A 304 -11.14 -6.83 -27.54
C ASN A 304 -10.57 -8.06 -26.81
N LEU A 305 -11.34 -8.70 -25.92
CA LEU A 305 -10.94 -9.94 -25.25
C LEU A 305 -10.78 -11.11 -26.24
N MET A 306 -11.66 -11.22 -27.23
CA MET A 306 -11.54 -12.19 -28.32
C MET A 306 -10.33 -11.94 -29.24
N CYS A 307 -9.82 -10.70 -29.29
CA CYS A 307 -8.69 -10.28 -30.14
C CYS A 307 -7.38 -10.06 -29.35
N LEU A 308 -7.33 -10.40 -28.05
CA LEU A 308 -6.25 -10.01 -27.13
C LEU A 308 -4.85 -10.53 -27.48
N GLU A 309 -4.73 -11.51 -28.39
CA GLU A 309 -3.43 -11.96 -28.92
C GLU A 309 -2.58 -10.82 -29.53
N GLN A 310 -3.17 -9.65 -29.81
CA GLN A 310 -2.51 -8.54 -30.52
C GLN A 310 -2.17 -7.32 -29.65
N SER A 311 -2.63 -7.23 -28.41
CA SER A 311 -2.46 -6.02 -27.59
C SER A 311 -2.21 -6.33 -26.12
N SER A 312 -1.38 -5.52 -25.46
CA SER A 312 -1.27 -5.59 -24.00
C SER A 312 -2.61 -5.22 -23.36
N ILE A 313 -2.99 -5.90 -22.28
CA ILE A 313 -4.17 -5.55 -21.46
C ILE A 313 -4.13 -4.07 -21.05
N ASN A 314 -2.93 -3.51 -20.86
CA ASN A 314 -2.73 -2.10 -20.55
C ASN A 314 -3.20 -1.17 -21.67
N ASN A 315 -3.03 -1.55 -22.94
CA ASN A 315 -3.55 -0.79 -24.08
C ASN A 315 -5.08 -0.81 -24.11
N LEU A 316 -5.70 -1.93 -23.74
CA LEU A 316 -7.16 -2.00 -23.63
C LEU A 316 -7.65 -1.07 -22.51
N ILE A 317 -7.01 -1.11 -21.34
CA ILE A 317 -7.38 -0.27 -20.20
C ILE A 317 -7.25 1.22 -20.52
N SER A 318 -6.20 1.64 -21.24
CA SER A 318 -6.01 3.05 -21.58
C SER A 318 -7.09 3.59 -22.53
N LYS A 319 -7.80 2.73 -23.28
CA LYS A 319 -8.96 3.17 -24.08
C LYS A 319 -10.14 3.61 -23.20
N PHE A 320 -10.14 3.28 -21.91
CA PHE A 320 -11.15 3.72 -20.95
C PHE A 320 -10.71 4.95 -20.13
N ASP A 321 -9.57 5.57 -20.47
CA ASP A 321 -9.15 6.81 -19.84
C ASP A 321 -10.16 7.93 -20.14
N GLY A 322 -10.78 8.48 -19.10
CA GLY A 322 -11.84 9.49 -19.22
C GLY A 322 -13.25 8.91 -19.46
N TYR A 323 -13.43 7.60 -19.36
CA TYR A 323 -14.77 6.99 -19.43
C TYR A 323 -15.60 7.29 -18.17
N ASN A 324 -16.79 7.85 -18.36
CA ASN A 324 -17.57 8.44 -17.26
C ASN A 324 -18.53 7.48 -16.55
N SER A 325 -18.84 6.30 -17.11
CA SER A 325 -19.82 5.39 -16.50
C SER A 325 -19.18 4.54 -15.40
N PRO A 326 -19.57 4.70 -14.12
CA PRO A 326 -18.90 4.01 -13.03
C PRO A 326 -19.09 2.50 -13.04
N LYS A 327 -20.30 2.05 -13.38
CA LYS A 327 -20.61 0.62 -13.46
C LYS A 327 -19.85 -0.07 -14.59
N GLY A 328 -19.75 0.59 -15.75
CA GLY A 328 -18.99 0.07 -16.87
C GLY A 328 -17.50 -0.02 -16.55
N LEU A 329 -16.92 0.98 -15.88
CA LEU A 329 -15.51 0.94 -15.51
C LEU A 329 -15.18 -0.14 -14.48
N LEU A 330 -16.09 -0.39 -13.52
CA LEU A 330 -15.96 -1.52 -12.60
C LEU A 330 -15.93 -2.86 -13.35
N LEU A 331 -16.86 -3.05 -14.30
CA LEU A 331 -16.90 -4.23 -15.15
C LEU A 331 -15.59 -4.42 -15.91
N VAL A 332 -15.07 -3.35 -16.53
CA VAL A 332 -13.78 -3.36 -17.24
C VAL A 332 -12.67 -3.84 -16.32
N TYR A 333 -12.51 -3.28 -15.12
CA TYR A 333 -11.42 -3.69 -14.23
C TYR A 333 -11.54 -5.14 -13.75
N ILE A 334 -12.75 -5.64 -13.53
CA ILE A 334 -12.97 -7.03 -13.12
C ILE A 334 -12.64 -7.99 -14.28
N LEU A 335 -13.20 -7.75 -15.46
CA LEU A 335 -13.02 -8.64 -16.62
C LEU A 335 -11.64 -8.52 -17.28
N THR A 336 -10.88 -7.46 -16.98
CA THR A 336 -9.46 -7.35 -17.36
C THR A 336 -8.50 -7.82 -16.24
N LYS A 337 -9.04 -8.46 -15.19
CA LYS A 337 -8.30 -9.03 -14.05
C LYS A 337 -7.47 -8.01 -13.27
N GLN A 338 -7.82 -6.73 -13.34
CA GLN A 338 -7.20 -5.64 -12.58
C GLN A 338 -7.81 -5.55 -11.18
N TYR A 339 -7.76 -6.64 -10.40
CA TYR A 339 -8.50 -6.77 -9.15
C TYR A 339 -8.16 -5.70 -8.11
N TYR A 340 -6.88 -5.30 -8.01
CA TYR A 340 -6.48 -4.19 -7.16
C TYR A 340 -7.17 -2.86 -7.54
N LYS A 341 -7.17 -2.53 -8.84
CA LYS A 341 -7.84 -1.32 -9.34
C LYS A 341 -9.35 -1.40 -9.12
N ALA A 342 -9.95 -2.57 -9.32
CA ALA A 342 -11.36 -2.81 -9.03
C ALA A 342 -11.71 -2.57 -7.55
N MET A 343 -10.89 -3.07 -6.62
CA MET A 343 -11.07 -2.84 -5.18
C MET A 343 -10.96 -1.35 -4.81
N VAL A 344 -9.93 -0.66 -5.29
CA VAL A 344 -9.78 0.80 -5.07
C VAL A 344 -10.95 1.57 -5.68
N TYR A 345 -11.44 1.14 -6.84
CA TYR A 345 -12.56 1.79 -7.50
C TYR A 345 -13.88 1.58 -6.75
N LEU A 346 -14.13 0.37 -6.24
CA LEU A 346 -15.29 0.08 -5.39
C LEU A 346 -15.36 1.01 -4.17
N LEU A 347 -14.24 1.35 -3.55
CA LEU A 347 -14.19 2.29 -2.43
C LEU A 347 -14.61 3.72 -2.81
N LYS A 348 -14.45 4.12 -4.08
CA LYS A 348 -14.86 5.43 -4.60
C LYS A 348 -16.33 5.48 -5.02
N MET A 349 -16.92 4.34 -5.34
CA MET A 349 -18.31 4.26 -5.80
C MET A 349 -19.29 4.44 -4.65
N ASP A 350 -20.39 5.14 -4.91
CA ASP A 350 -21.54 5.26 -4.02
C ASP A 350 -22.38 3.98 -4.05
N ILE A 351 -21.91 2.98 -3.31
CA ILE A 351 -22.49 1.63 -3.19
C ILE A 351 -22.54 1.28 -1.70
N ASN A 352 -23.57 0.56 -1.24
CA ASN A 352 -23.68 0.13 0.15
C ASN A 352 -22.48 -0.73 0.61
N VAL A 353 -22.24 -0.75 1.93
CA VAL A 353 -21.12 -1.48 2.56
C VAL A 353 -21.21 -2.97 2.27
N TYR A 354 -22.41 -3.54 2.31
CA TYR A 354 -22.66 -4.97 2.13
C TYR A 354 -22.19 -5.53 0.76
N PRO A 355 -22.68 -5.04 -0.41
CA PRO A 355 -22.17 -5.50 -1.70
C PRO A 355 -20.69 -5.17 -1.90
N THR A 356 -20.20 -4.06 -1.35
CA THR A 356 -18.78 -3.69 -1.41
C THR A 356 -17.91 -4.73 -0.72
N TYR A 357 -18.30 -5.18 0.48
CA TYR A 357 -17.55 -6.17 1.26
C TYR A 357 -17.43 -7.51 0.51
N TYR A 358 -18.55 -8.08 0.05
CA TYR A 358 -18.52 -9.38 -0.62
C TYR A 358 -17.77 -9.34 -1.96
N LEU A 359 -17.93 -8.26 -2.74
CA LEU A 359 -17.15 -8.08 -3.96
C LEU A 359 -15.65 -7.95 -3.68
N MET A 360 -15.27 -7.09 -2.72
CA MET A 360 -13.85 -6.94 -2.37
C MET A 360 -13.25 -8.23 -1.79
N ARG A 361 -14.03 -9.02 -1.03
CA ARG A 361 -13.61 -10.32 -0.51
C ARG A 361 -13.24 -11.27 -1.65
N GLU A 362 -14.11 -11.44 -2.63
CA GLU A 362 -13.85 -12.33 -3.77
C GLU A 362 -12.75 -11.81 -4.69
N LEU A 363 -12.66 -10.48 -4.88
CA LEU A 363 -11.54 -9.87 -5.60
C LEU A 363 -10.19 -10.10 -4.89
N ALA A 364 -10.16 -9.95 -3.57
CA ALA A 364 -8.96 -10.16 -2.77
C ALA A 364 -8.50 -11.62 -2.80
N LYS A 365 -9.42 -12.59 -2.77
CA LYS A 365 -9.11 -14.02 -2.96
C LYS A 365 -8.43 -14.29 -4.31
N LYS A 366 -8.90 -13.65 -5.37
CA LYS A 366 -8.31 -13.77 -6.72
C LYS A 366 -7.05 -12.95 -6.93
N SER A 367 -6.77 -12.00 -6.03
CA SER A 367 -5.64 -11.08 -6.12
C SER A 367 -4.28 -11.70 -5.69
N GLY A 368 -4.17 -13.03 -5.57
CA GLY A 368 -2.96 -13.75 -5.16
C GLY A 368 -2.58 -14.93 -6.08
N ASN A 369 -1.27 -15.19 -6.21
CA ASN A 369 -0.52 -16.14 -7.07
C ASN A 369 -0.06 -15.68 -8.46
N GLY A 370 -0.25 -14.41 -8.83
CA GLY A 370 0.52 -13.83 -9.93
C GLY A 370 1.86 -13.32 -9.40
N LYS A 371 2.98 -13.96 -9.80
CA LYS A 371 4.23 -13.18 -9.95
C LYS A 371 3.84 -11.96 -10.77
N VAL A 372 4.21 -10.79 -10.30
CA VAL A 372 4.14 -9.57 -11.11
C VAL A 372 5.07 -9.81 -12.30
N ASP A 373 4.55 -10.40 -13.37
CA ASP A 373 5.28 -10.59 -14.60
C ASP A 373 5.52 -9.21 -15.20
N GLY A 374 6.80 -8.88 -15.35
CA GLY A 374 7.24 -8.05 -16.47
C GLY A 374 7.20 -6.54 -16.28
N ASN A 375 7.56 -6.01 -15.11
CA ASN A 375 8.24 -4.71 -15.08
C ASN A 375 9.75 -4.93 -14.81
N LYS A 376 10.48 -5.21 -15.90
CA LYS A 376 11.88 -4.80 -15.99
C LYS A 376 11.90 -3.26 -15.99
N VAL A 377 11.80 -2.68 -14.81
CA VAL A 377 12.45 -1.41 -14.53
C VAL A 377 13.80 -1.80 -13.98
N ASP A 378 14.86 -1.43 -14.71
CA ASP A 378 16.25 -1.76 -14.45
C ASP A 378 16.59 -1.83 -12.96
N GLY A 379 16.63 -3.05 -12.45
CA GLY A 379 17.20 -3.39 -11.16
C GLY A 379 18.70 -3.31 -11.28
N SER A 380 19.27 -2.22 -10.79
CA SER A 380 20.58 -2.30 -10.16
C SER A 380 20.48 -1.81 -8.72
N LYS A 381 20.53 -2.81 -7.84
CA LYS A 381 20.85 -2.73 -6.40
C LYS A 381 19.86 -2.02 -5.50
N LEU A 382 18.93 -2.82 -4.95
CA LEU A 382 18.55 -2.68 -3.54
C LEU A 382 18.33 -4.08 -2.98
N ASP A 383 19.41 -4.66 -2.47
CA ASP A 383 19.32 -5.80 -1.54
C ASP A 383 18.82 -5.28 -0.19
N ASN A 384 17.93 -6.06 0.44
CA ASN A 384 17.45 -5.99 1.82
C ASN A 384 16.34 -4.98 2.16
N ILE A 385 15.09 -5.27 1.74
CA ILE A 385 13.92 -5.23 2.64
C ILE A 385 13.04 -6.44 2.30
N ASN A 386 12.74 -7.26 3.31
CA ASN A 386 12.01 -8.51 3.22
C ASN A 386 10.63 -8.39 2.53
N ASP A 387 10.25 -9.47 1.85
CA ASP A 387 8.99 -9.79 1.20
C ASP A 387 7.73 -9.11 1.77
N THR A 388 7.19 -8.12 1.04
CA THR A 388 5.88 -7.48 1.32
C THR A 388 5.04 -7.28 0.05
N SER A 389 5.39 -7.96 -1.05
CA SER A 389 4.68 -7.80 -2.33
C SER A 389 3.22 -8.29 -2.27
N SER A 390 2.92 -9.34 -1.48
CA SER A 390 1.57 -9.86 -1.21
C SER A 390 0.68 -8.86 -0.46
N PHE A 391 1.26 -8.13 0.50
CA PHE A 391 0.54 -7.16 1.33
C PHE A 391 -0.04 -6.02 0.49
N SER A 392 0.70 -5.59 -0.55
CA SER A 392 0.31 -4.44 -1.36
C SER A 392 -1.03 -4.65 -2.10
N THR A 393 -1.34 -5.86 -2.54
CA THR A 393 -2.49 -6.13 -3.42
C THR A 393 -3.78 -6.31 -2.63
N LYS A 394 -3.73 -6.89 -1.43
CA LYS A 394 -4.89 -7.13 -0.56
C LYS A 394 -5.16 -5.99 0.44
N LYS A 395 -4.23 -5.03 0.57
CA LYS A 395 -4.33 -3.88 1.50
C LYS A 395 -5.67 -3.13 1.47
N PRO A 396 -6.25 -2.76 0.30
CA PRO A 396 -7.52 -2.02 0.29
C PRO A 396 -8.66 -2.77 0.97
N PHE A 397 -8.70 -4.10 0.85
CA PHE A 397 -9.70 -4.94 1.50
C PHE A 397 -9.48 -5.01 3.02
N VAL A 398 -8.23 -5.19 3.46
CA VAL A 398 -7.89 -5.22 4.90
C VAL A 398 -8.25 -3.88 5.56
N ASP A 399 -7.84 -2.76 4.97
CA ASP A 399 -8.15 -1.42 5.47
C ASP A 399 -9.68 -1.20 5.55
N PHE A 400 -10.43 -1.66 4.55
CA PHE A 400 -11.89 -1.58 4.53
C PHE A 400 -12.53 -2.39 5.67
N VAL A 401 -12.08 -3.63 5.89
CA VAL A 401 -12.60 -4.52 6.94
C VAL A 401 -12.37 -3.93 8.33
N PHE A 402 -11.15 -3.45 8.60
CA PHE A 402 -10.85 -2.82 9.90
C PHE A 402 -11.64 -1.52 10.12
N LEU A 403 -11.93 -0.77 9.07
CA LEU A 403 -12.75 0.43 9.19
C LEU A 403 -14.22 0.10 9.48
N ILE A 404 -14.77 -0.95 8.86
CA ILE A 404 -16.10 -1.47 9.23
C ILE A 404 -16.11 -1.89 10.69
N ALA A 405 -15.12 -2.68 11.13
CA ALA A 405 -15.01 -3.14 12.52
C ALA A 405 -14.96 -1.96 13.52
N SER A 406 -14.34 -0.83 13.14
CA SER A 406 -14.25 0.37 14.00
C SER A 406 -15.60 1.03 14.29
N LYS A 407 -16.60 0.76 13.45
CA LYS A 407 -17.94 1.36 13.51
C LYS A 407 -19.02 0.39 13.97
N MET A 408 -18.72 -0.90 14.06
CA MET A 408 -19.61 -1.91 14.61
C MET A 408 -19.78 -1.73 16.12
N SER A 409 -20.97 -2.05 16.62
CA SER A 409 -21.28 -1.97 18.05
C SER A 409 -20.89 -3.23 18.82
N ASP A 410 -21.07 -4.41 18.24
CA ASP A 410 -20.87 -5.70 18.91
C ASP A 410 -19.46 -6.25 18.67
N THR A 411 -18.70 -6.44 19.75
CA THR A 411 -17.35 -7.02 19.73
C THR A 411 -17.31 -8.42 19.13
N GLN A 412 -18.36 -9.24 19.32
CA GLN A 412 -18.42 -10.58 18.75
C GLN A 412 -18.59 -10.55 17.22
N ASN A 413 -19.34 -9.58 16.70
CA ASN A 413 -19.48 -9.41 15.24
C ASN A 413 -18.19 -8.87 14.62
N LYS A 414 -17.50 -7.97 15.32
CA LYS A 414 -16.17 -7.50 14.89
C LYS A 414 -15.16 -8.65 14.82
N SER A 415 -15.14 -9.53 15.82
CA SER A 415 -14.20 -10.67 15.83
C SER A 415 -14.49 -11.65 14.70
N LEU A 416 -15.77 -11.95 14.43
CA LEU A 416 -16.17 -12.75 13.28
C LEU A 416 -15.75 -12.10 11.95
N LEU A 417 -15.96 -10.80 11.82
CA LEU A 417 -15.57 -10.06 10.62
C LEU A 417 -14.05 -10.10 10.40
N ILE A 418 -13.25 -9.89 11.43
CA ILE A 418 -11.78 -9.95 11.33
C ILE A 418 -11.31 -11.37 11.07
N SER A 419 -11.95 -12.36 11.69
CA SER A 419 -11.64 -13.77 11.44
C SER A 419 -11.91 -14.18 9.99
N SER A 420 -12.86 -13.54 9.30
CA SER A 420 -13.11 -13.78 7.87
C SER A 420 -11.93 -13.41 6.95
N LEU A 421 -10.97 -12.61 7.44
CA LEU A 421 -9.73 -12.29 6.70
C LEU A 421 -8.81 -13.51 6.60
N ALA A 422 -8.88 -14.47 7.51
CA ALA A 422 -8.02 -15.66 7.51
C ALA A 422 -8.19 -16.50 6.25
N ASP A 423 -9.40 -16.54 5.68
CA ASP A 423 -9.70 -17.27 4.44
C ASP A 423 -9.13 -16.59 3.17
N VAL A 424 -8.66 -15.35 3.30
CA VAL A 424 -8.36 -14.47 2.16
C VAL A 424 -6.93 -13.98 2.18
N VAL A 425 -6.35 -13.75 3.35
CA VAL A 425 -5.04 -13.13 3.55
C VAL A 425 -4.08 -14.18 4.08
N ASP A 426 -3.06 -14.52 3.28
CA ASP A 426 -2.11 -15.58 3.61
C ASP A 426 -1.28 -15.25 4.87
N ASP A 427 -0.87 -13.97 5.01
CA ASP A 427 -0.10 -13.46 6.15
C ASP A 427 -0.99 -12.94 7.30
N TYR A 428 -2.16 -13.57 7.50
CA TYR A 428 -3.19 -13.17 8.46
C TYR A 428 -2.64 -12.89 9.87
N HIS A 429 -1.80 -13.79 10.39
CA HIS A 429 -1.23 -13.69 11.74
C HIS A 429 -0.18 -12.57 11.91
N GLU A 430 0.31 -11.99 10.82
CA GLU A 430 1.24 -10.85 10.85
C GLU A 430 0.52 -9.53 10.61
N ILE A 431 -0.43 -9.51 9.66
CA ILE A 431 -1.13 -8.29 9.23
C ILE A 431 -2.16 -7.84 10.26
N VAL A 432 -2.96 -8.77 10.81
CA VAL A 432 -4.02 -8.42 11.76
C VAL A 432 -3.47 -7.74 13.02
N PRO A 433 -2.39 -8.23 13.66
CA PRO A 433 -1.77 -7.52 14.78
C PRO A 433 -1.35 -6.08 14.46
N GLN A 434 -0.72 -5.85 13.30
CA GLN A 434 -0.30 -4.51 12.88
C GLN A 434 -1.49 -3.58 12.71
N MET A 435 -2.58 -4.07 12.13
CA MET A 435 -3.80 -3.30 11.92
C MET A 435 -4.57 -3.03 13.21
N ILE A 436 -4.60 -3.96 14.16
CA ILE A 436 -5.18 -3.73 15.50
C ILE A 436 -4.43 -2.58 16.20
N VAL A 437 -3.10 -2.61 16.19
CA VAL A 437 -2.29 -1.53 16.79
C VAL A 437 -2.52 -0.20 16.06
N LYS A 438 -2.56 -0.21 14.72
CA LYS A 438 -2.79 1.00 13.89
C LYS A 438 -4.17 1.62 14.15
N THR A 439 -5.20 0.79 14.32
CA THR A 439 -6.61 1.22 14.46
C THR A 439 -7.07 1.34 15.91
N LYS A 440 -6.22 0.93 16.87
CA LYS A 440 -6.47 0.94 18.32
C LYS A 440 -7.70 0.13 18.76
N GLN A 441 -7.98 -0.97 18.06
CA GLN A 441 -9.11 -1.87 18.35
C GLN A 441 -8.73 -2.96 19.37
N TYR A 442 -8.32 -2.55 20.56
CA TYR A 442 -7.85 -3.47 21.61
C TYR A 442 -8.98 -4.26 22.28
N ASP A 443 -10.24 -3.87 22.06
CA ASP A 443 -11.45 -4.58 22.51
C ASP A 443 -11.56 -6.00 21.95
N LEU A 444 -10.86 -6.28 20.85
CA LEU A 444 -10.82 -7.57 20.17
C LEU A 444 -9.82 -8.55 20.78
N LEU A 445 -8.98 -8.10 21.70
CA LEU A 445 -7.91 -8.91 22.28
C LEU A 445 -8.46 -9.70 23.46
N GLY A 446 -8.07 -10.97 23.56
CA GLY A 446 -8.55 -11.91 24.56
C GLY A 446 -8.88 -13.28 23.97
N GLU A 447 -8.84 -14.32 24.79
CA GLU A 447 -9.01 -15.73 24.35
C GLU A 447 -10.39 -16.02 23.75
N MET A 448 -11.40 -15.19 24.06
CA MET A 448 -12.78 -15.39 23.58
C MET A 448 -13.01 -14.94 22.13
N TYR A 449 -12.13 -14.12 21.55
CA TYR A 449 -12.41 -13.43 20.29
C TYR A 449 -11.44 -13.75 19.16
N LEU A 450 -10.13 -13.75 19.43
CA LEU A 450 -9.08 -13.95 18.42
C LEU A 450 -8.05 -14.98 18.90
N ASP A 451 -7.34 -15.59 17.95
CA ASP A 451 -6.25 -16.55 18.21
C ASP A 451 -5.19 -15.96 19.16
N SER A 452 -4.73 -16.77 20.12
CA SER A 452 -3.68 -16.41 21.07
C SER A 452 -2.39 -15.95 20.38
N ARG A 453 -2.10 -16.45 19.17
CA ARG A 453 -0.95 -15.98 18.36
C ARG A 453 -1.05 -14.51 17.98
N ILE A 454 -2.25 -14.02 17.63
CA ILE A 454 -2.48 -12.61 17.29
C ILE A 454 -2.28 -11.76 18.53
N ASN A 455 -2.84 -12.21 19.65
CA ASN A 455 -2.69 -11.58 20.96
C ASN A 455 -1.21 -11.40 21.33
N SER A 456 -0.40 -12.45 21.27
CA SER A 456 1.05 -12.37 21.54
C SER A 456 1.78 -11.44 20.58
N ASN A 457 1.44 -11.45 19.29
CA ASN A 457 2.05 -10.58 18.29
C ASN A 457 1.72 -9.10 18.51
N VAL A 458 0.49 -8.77 18.91
CA VAL A 458 0.11 -7.40 19.27
C VAL A 458 0.90 -6.92 20.48
N VAL A 459 1.01 -7.74 21.52
CA VAL A 459 1.80 -7.42 22.71
C VAL A 459 3.27 -7.18 22.33
N ASN A 460 3.87 -8.04 21.50
CA ASN A 460 5.24 -7.88 21.01
C ASN A 460 5.44 -6.58 20.21
N LEU A 461 4.48 -6.20 19.37
CA LEU A 461 4.52 -4.93 18.62
C LEU A 461 4.45 -3.72 19.54
N LEU A 462 3.54 -3.76 20.53
CA LEU A 462 3.40 -2.70 21.52
C LEU A 462 4.67 -2.56 22.38
N MET A 463 5.28 -3.67 22.80
CA MET A 463 6.57 -3.66 23.52
C MET A 463 7.67 -3.00 22.68
N LYS A 464 7.78 -3.36 21.39
CA LYS A 464 8.77 -2.74 20.48
C LYS A 464 8.55 -1.25 20.29
N SER A 465 7.28 -0.81 20.27
CA SER A 465 6.94 0.61 20.15
C SER A 465 7.11 1.43 21.44
N ASN A 466 7.36 0.76 22.58
CA ASN A 466 7.44 1.35 23.91
C ASN A 466 6.17 2.17 24.30
N ASP A 467 5.00 1.83 23.76
CA ASP A 467 3.72 2.48 24.08
C ASP A 467 3.09 1.87 25.35
N ARG A 468 3.61 2.31 26.50
CA ARG A 468 3.34 1.76 27.83
C ARG A 468 1.88 1.88 28.27
N LYS A 469 1.20 2.97 27.86
CA LYS A 469 -0.21 3.21 28.20
C LYS A 469 -1.13 2.23 27.49
N GLN A 470 -0.83 1.93 26.22
CA GLN A 470 -1.59 0.94 25.46
C GLN A 470 -1.32 -0.49 25.94
N LEU A 471 -0.10 -0.81 26.38
CA LEU A 471 0.21 -2.10 27.01
C LEU A 471 -0.65 -2.35 28.27
N LEU A 472 -0.90 -1.31 29.08
CA LEU A 472 -1.79 -1.42 30.24
C LEU A 472 -3.27 -1.59 29.86
N HIS A 473 -3.71 -1.10 28.70
CA HIS A 473 -5.07 -1.39 28.22
C HIS A 473 -5.25 -2.84 27.75
N VAL A 474 -4.16 -3.53 27.40
CA VAL A 474 -4.15 -4.94 26.94
C VAL A 474 -3.74 -5.90 28.07
N HIS A 475 -3.81 -5.44 29.32
CA HIS A 475 -3.27 -6.18 30.46
C HIS A 475 -3.89 -7.55 30.70
N HIS A 476 -5.14 -7.76 30.29
CA HIS A 476 -5.85 -9.03 30.42
C HIS A 476 -5.29 -10.14 29.53
N VAL A 477 -4.44 -9.79 28.56
CA VAL A 477 -3.83 -10.71 27.60
C VAL A 477 -2.37 -11.02 27.95
N ILE A 478 -1.75 -10.21 28.82
CA ILE A 478 -0.36 -10.39 29.22
C ILE A 478 -0.32 -11.35 30.40
N GLU A 479 0.20 -12.56 30.19
CA GLU A 479 0.37 -13.57 31.25
C GLU A 479 1.51 -13.20 32.21
N ASP A 480 2.52 -12.45 31.75
CA ASP A 480 3.67 -12.05 32.58
C ASP A 480 3.32 -10.92 33.56
N GLN A 481 3.00 -11.32 34.79
CA GLN A 481 2.71 -10.41 35.89
C GLN A 481 3.90 -9.50 36.24
N ASN A 482 5.14 -9.93 36.07
CA ASN A 482 6.30 -9.10 36.40
C ASN A 482 6.48 -7.96 35.40
N LEU A 483 6.25 -8.24 34.12
CA LEU A 483 6.26 -7.22 33.07
C LEU A 483 5.16 -6.17 33.29
N LEU A 484 3.93 -6.62 33.58
CA LEU A 484 2.81 -5.74 33.90
C LEU A 484 3.12 -4.83 35.10
N MET A 485 3.72 -5.41 36.15
CA MET A 485 4.12 -4.66 37.34
C MET A 485 5.21 -3.63 37.03
N GLY A 486 6.20 -3.97 36.20
CA GLY A 486 7.22 -3.02 35.74
C GLY A 486 6.60 -1.84 34.98
N ILE A 487 5.70 -2.11 34.03
CA ILE A 487 5.01 -1.08 33.25
C ILE A 487 4.13 -0.20 34.15
N LEU A 488 3.41 -0.80 35.10
CA LEU A 488 2.56 -0.07 36.04
C LEU A 488 3.38 0.85 36.96
N VAL A 489 4.52 0.38 37.46
CA VAL A 489 5.46 1.18 38.26
C VAL A 489 5.97 2.36 37.44
N ASP A 490 6.38 2.14 36.19
CA ASP A 490 6.89 3.19 35.31
C ASP A 490 5.82 4.26 35.01
N VAL A 491 4.59 3.83 34.71
CA VAL A 491 3.47 4.75 34.43
C VAL A 491 3.06 5.55 35.67
N LEU A 492 3.09 4.95 36.86
CA LEU A 492 2.84 5.66 38.11
C LEU A 492 3.96 6.65 38.45
N VAL A 493 5.22 6.28 38.23
CA VAL A 493 6.37 7.19 38.40
C VAL A 493 6.23 8.39 37.46
N GLU A 494 5.95 8.16 36.18
CA GLU A 494 5.71 9.23 35.20
C GLU A 494 4.50 10.09 35.58
N GLY A 495 3.41 9.45 36.00
CA GLY A 495 2.19 10.11 36.46
C GLY A 495 2.42 11.06 37.63
N ILE A 496 3.13 10.58 38.66
CA ILE A 496 3.48 11.39 39.84
C ILE A 496 4.42 12.53 39.46
N LEU A 497 5.43 12.29 38.61
CA LEU A 497 6.38 13.34 38.20
C LEU A 497 5.73 14.43 37.34
N THR A 498 4.78 14.06 36.48
CA THR A 498 4.11 14.97 35.53
C THR A 498 2.77 15.53 36.02
N ASN A 499 2.25 15.09 37.17
CA ASN A 499 0.90 15.39 37.66
C ASN A 499 -0.23 14.97 36.68
N THR A 500 -0.01 13.90 35.90
CA THR A 500 -1.06 13.37 35.02
C THR A 500 -2.01 12.46 35.78
N ASN A 501 -3.29 12.44 35.39
CA ASN A 501 -4.28 11.55 35.99
C ASN A 501 -4.00 10.10 35.56
N VAL A 502 -3.81 9.20 36.53
CA VAL A 502 -3.57 7.76 36.35
C VAL A 502 -4.55 6.90 37.18
N ASP A 503 -5.68 7.47 37.59
CA ASP A 503 -6.73 6.80 38.38
C ASP A 503 -7.20 5.47 37.75
N GLU A 504 -7.40 5.45 36.42
CA GLU A 504 -7.85 4.26 35.68
C GLU A 504 -6.88 3.08 35.80
N TYR A 505 -5.57 3.35 35.86
CA TYR A 505 -4.53 2.32 35.99
C TYR A 505 -4.43 1.79 37.42
N LEU A 506 -4.86 2.57 38.42
CA LEU A 506 -4.95 2.11 39.81
C LEU A 506 -6.06 1.08 39.98
N GLU A 507 -7.22 1.27 39.34
CA GLU A 507 -8.31 0.29 39.35
C GLU A 507 -7.89 -1.04 38.72
N ILE A 508 -7.08 -1.00 37.64
CA ILE A 508 -6.52 -2.19 37.00
C ILE A 508 -5.65 -2.97 37.99
N SER A 509 -4.81 -2.26 38.76
CA SER A 509 -3.94 -2.89 39.76
C SER A 509 -4.71 -3.53 40.93
N GLU A 510 -5.90 -3.02 41.27
CA GLU A 510 -6.78 -3.59 42.30
C GLU A 510 -7.54 -4.82 41.79
N LYS A 511 -8.01 -4.79 40.54
CA LYS A 511 -8.72 -5.90 39.89
C LYS A 511 -7.83 -7.12 39.65
N MET A 512 -6.54 -6.91 39.37
CA MET A 512 -5.59 -7.99 39.12
C MET A 512 -5.32 -8.90 40.34
N LYS A 513 -5.86 -8.61 41.53
CA LYS A 513 -5.57 -9.34 42.79
C LYS A 513 -4.09 -9.71 42.89
N VAL A 514 -3.21 -8.77 42.54
CA VAL A 514 -1.78 -9.04 42.50
C VAL A 514 -1.36 -9.41 43.92
N LYS A 515 -1.14 -10.70 44.15
CA LYS A 515 -0.56 -11.22 45.39
C LYS A 515 0.95 -10.93 45.36
N THR A 516 1.34 -9.67 45.28
CA THR A 516 2.76 -9.32 45.31
C THR A 516 3.21 -9.03 46.72
N LYS A 517 4.36 -9.61 47.06
CA LYS A 517 5.21 -9.23 48.19
C LYS A 517 5.93 -7.88 47.95
N ASP A 518 5.60 -7.15 46.88
CA ASP A 518 6.30 -5.93 46.45
C ASP A 518 5.69 -4.68 47.09
N ASN A 519 6.33 -4.23 48.18
CA ASN A 519 6.04 -2.96 48.84
C ASN A 519 6.11 -1.73 47.91
N LYS A 520 6.81 -1.83 46.76
CA LYS A 520 7.09 -0.69 45.87
C LYS A 520 5.85 -0.09 45.21
N LEU A 521 4.90 -0.94 44.78
CA LEU A 521 3.69 -0.45 44.13
C LEU A 521 2.78 0.27 45.14
N GLU A 522 2.61 -0.31 46.33
CA GLU A 522 1.80 0.28 47.41
C GLU A 522 2.35 1.64 47.85
N VAL A 523 3.67 1.76 47.96
CA VAL A 523 4.37 3.02 48.24
C VAL A 523 4.05 4.07 47.16
N LEU A 524 4.13 3.70 45.88
CA LEU A 524 3.80 4.60 44.76
C LEU A 524 2.32 5.00 44.72
N LYS A 525 1.40 4.08 45.04
CA LYS A 525 -0.04 4.39 45.17
C LYS A 525 -0.27 5.46 46.24
N MET A 526 0.35 5.30 47.41
CA MET A 526 0.23 6.26 48.50
C MET A 526 0.84 7.62 48.16
N PHE A 527 1.98 7.64 47.45
CA PHE A 527 2.55 8.89 46.96
C PHE A 527 1.67 9.58 45.91
N TYR A 528 1.04 8.82 45.02
CA TYR A 528 0.10 9.38 44.06
C TYR A 528 -1.13 9.99 44.74
N LEU A 529 -1.75 9.28 45.69
CA LEU A 529 -2.89 9.79 46.47
C LEU A 529 -2.54 11.12 47.18
N PHE A 530 -1.34 11.21 47.74
CA PHE A 530 -0.85 12.43 48.36
C PHE A 530 -0.64 13.57 47.36
N THR A 531 -0.15 13.30 46.15
CA THR A 531 -0.04 14.35 45.11
C THR A 531 -1.39 14.90 44.66
N LYS A 532 -2.45 14.08 44.69
CA LYS A 532 -3.81 14.47 44.25
C LYS A 532 -4.55 15.28 45.31
N THR A 533 -4.46 14.87 46.57
CA THR A 533 -5.07 15.57 47.72
C THR A 533 -4.01 15.82 48.78
N PRO A 534 -3.19 16.88 48.62
CA PRO A 534 -2.12 17.18 49.56
C PRO A 534 -2.70 17.67 50.90
N ASP A 535 -2.77 16.77 51.89
CA ASP A 535 -3.13 17.10 53.26
C ASP A 535 -2.26 16.32 54.28
N LEU A 536 -2.43 16.62 55.57
CA LEU A 536 -1.62 16.00 56.62
C LEU A 536 -2.00 14.53 56.88
N VAL A 537 -3.23 14.14 56.53
CA VAL A 537 -3.74 12.77 56.72
C VAL A 537 -3.18 11.83 55.65
N THR A 538 -3.20 12.25 54.40
CA THR A 538 -2.60 11.58 53.25
C THR A 538 -1.09 11.54 53.37
N LEU A 539 -0.44 12.59 53.86
CA LEU A 539 0.99 12.58 54.18
C LEU A 539 1.35 11.49 55.21
N LYS A 540 0.56 11.36 56.28
CA LYS A 540 0.73 10.31 57.31
C LYS A 540 0.54 8.90 56.77
N ARG A 541 -0.27 8.75 55.73
CA ARG A 541 -0.51 7.46 55.04
C ARG A 541 0.62 7.09 54.08
N THR A 542 1.48 8.03 53.70
CA THR A 542 2.63 7.70 52.86
C THR A 542 3.70 6.92 53.63
N SER A 543 4.41 6.06 52.92
CA SER A 543 5.54 5.30 53.47
C SER A 543 6.80 6.14 53.72
N LEU A 544 6.72 7.47 53.51
CA LEU A 544 7.83 8.41 53.68
C LEU A 544 8.45 8.31 55.09
N PHE A 545 7.61 8.09 56.11
CA PHE A 545 8.03 8.00 57.52
C PHE A 545 8.09 6.56 58.05
N SER A 546 7.87 5.55 57.20
CA SER A 546 7.90 4.15 57.59
C SER A 546 9.26 3.53 57.27
N LEU A 547 9.89 2.89 58.26
CA LEU A 547 11.26 2.34 58.21
C LEU A 547 11.42 1.08 57.33
N ASN A 548 10.37 0.64 56.63
CA ASN A 548 10.30 -0.69 56.03
C ASN A 548 10.64 -0.74 54.52
N PHE A 549 10.84 0.40 53.85
CA PHE A 549 11.06 0.46 52.40
C PHE A 549 12.32 1.25 52.02
N LYS A 550 13.12 0.74 51.07
CA LYS A 550 14.27 1.46 50.51
C LYS A 550 13.80 2.54 49.54
N LEU A 551 13.57 3.75 50.06
CA LEU A 551 13.16 4.94 49.29
C LEU A 551 14.14 5.32 48.15
N ILE A 552 15.36 4.78 48.16
CA ILE A 552 16.39 4.96 47.13
C ILE A 552 15.90 4.54 45.73
N GLU A 553 15.07 3.49 45.64
CA GLU A 553 14.63 2.94 44.35
C GLU A 553 13.64 3.83 43.58
N VAL A 554 13.12 4.89 44.21
CA VAL A 554 12.17 5.86 43.64
C VAL A 554 12.60 7.30 43.97
N LYS A 555 13.92 7.55 44.00
CA LYS A 555 14.56 8.82 44.40
C LYS A 555 13.89 10.07 43.82
N PHE A 556 13.63 10.11 42.51
CA PHE A 556 13.05 11.29 41.85
C PHE A 556 11.61 11.57 42.28
N VAL A 557 10.81 10.53 42.50
CA VAL A 557 9.45 10.67 43.03
C VAL A 557 9.50 11.21 44.45
N VAL A 558 10.36 10.63 45.28
CA VAL A 558 10.55 11.05 46.68
C VAL A 558 10.98 12.51 46.77
N GLU A 559 11.88 13.00 45.91
CA GLU A 559 12.27 14.42 45.88
C GLU A 559 11.08 15.35 45.62
N LYS A 560 10.17 14.97 44.72
CA LYS A 560 8.95 15.74 44.45
C LYS A 560 7.99 15.71 45.63
N ILE A 561 7.75 14.52 46.20
CA ILE A 561 6.89 14.35 47.37
C ILE A 561 7.43 15.14 48.57
N LEU A 562 8.75 15.15 48.79
CA LEU A 562 9.39 15.88 49.88
C LEU A 562 9.14 17.37 49.79
N ARG A 563 9.23 17.96 48.59
CA ARG A 563 8.92 19.39 48.40
C ARG A 563 7.46 19.71 48.76
N MET A 564 6.52 18.88 48.32
CA MET A 564 5.10 19.04 48.65
C MET A 564 4.82 18.81 50.14
N ALA A 565 5.47 17.82 50.76
CA ALA A 565 5.39 17.56 52.19
C ALA A 565 5.91 18.75 53.01
N CYS A 566 7.00 19.40 52.60
CA CYS A 566 7.52 20.60 53.26
C CYS A 566 6.47 21.72 53.31
N GLU A 567 5.76 21.97 52.21
CA GLU A 567 4.73 23.01 52.16
C GLU A 567 3.54 22.72 53.09
N ILE A 568 3.14 21.46 53.19
CA ILE A 568 2.00 21.05 54.04
C ILE A 568 2.38 21.08 55.51
N ILE A 569 3.56 20.56 55.88
CA ILE A 569 4.07 20.58 57.26
C ILE A 569 4.17 22.02 57.76
N LYS A 570 4.61 22.95 56.90
CA LYS A 570 4.61 24.39 57.19
C LYS A 570 3.21 24.95 57.42
N LYS A 571 2.28 24.66 56.51
CA LYS A 571 0.88 25.12 56.64
C LYS A 571 0.22 24.61 57.92
N ALA A 572 0.61 23.41 58.37
CA ALA A 572 0.04 22.79 59.56
C ALA A 572 0.82 23.05 60.87
N ASN A 573 1.99 23.69 60.81
CA ASN A 573 2.84 23.97 61.97
C ASN A 573 3.25 22.73 62.80
N ASP A 574 3.46 21.57 62.15
CA ASP A 574 3.82 20.31 62.82
C ASP A 574 5.34 20.17 62.99
N HIS A 575 5.84 20.60 64.15
CA HIS A 575 7.28 20.59 64.49
C HIS A 575 7.89 19.18 64.61
N GLU A 576 7.11 18.17 65.02
CA GLU A 576 7.63 16.80 65.11
C GLU A 576 7.85 16.18 63.73
N MET A 577 6.92 16.42 62.80
CA MET A 577 7.07 15.97 61.42
C MET A 577 8.21 16.67 60.70
N ALA A 578 8.42 17.97 60.95
CA ALA A 578 9.55 18.71 60.43
C ALA A 578 10.89 18.06 60.83
N LYS A 579 11.04 17.69 62.10
CA LYS A 579 12.25 17.00 62.63
C LYS A 579 12.45 15.62 62.00
N LYS A 580 11.37 14.84 61.84
CA LYS A 580 11.44 13.51 61.20
C LYS A 580 11.81 13.61 59.73
N LEU A 581 11.20 14.55 59.00
CA LEU A 581 11.51 14.79 57.58
C LEU A 581 12.97 15.19 57.38
N PHE A 582 13.49 16.07 58.25
CA PHE A 582 14.88 16.52 58.19
C PHE A 582 15.88 15.37 58.42
N LYS A 583 15.57 14.47 59.36
CA LYS A 583 16.38 13.26 59.58
C LYS A 583 16.38 12.34 58.35
N ILE A 584 15.20 12.10 57.77
CA ILE A 584 15.05 11.27 56.56
C ILE A 584 15.82 11.86 55.36
N VAL A 585 15.84 13.19 55.23
CA VAL A 585 16.58 13.90 54.17
C VAL A 585 18.09 13.76 54.34
N GLY A 586 18.58 13.71 55.59
CA GLY A 586 20.00 13.43 55.89
C GLY A 586 20.41 11.98 55.61
N ASP A 587 19.49 11.04 55.75
CA ASP A 587 19.73 9.61 55.53
C ASP A 587 19.57 9.19 54.04
N LEU A 588 18.98 10.04 53.20
CA LEU A 588 18.77 9.78 51.77
C LEU A 588 19.77 10.56 50.91
N GLU A 589 20.41 9.89 49.95
CA GLU A 589 21.27 10.51 48.93
C GLU A 589 20.46 11.34 47.91
N LEU A 590 19.80 12.43 48.34
CA LEU A 590 18.97 13.30 47.49
C LEU A 590 19.82 14.30 46.69
N SER A 591 19.24 14.93 45.67
CA SER A 591 19.91 15.99 44.89
C SER A 591 20.21 17.24 45.75
N ASP A 592 21.37 17.87 45.51
CA ASP A 592 21.81 19.10 46.21
C ASP A 592 20.75 20.22 46.18
N GLY A 593 19.99 20.31 45.09
CA GLY A 593 18.91 21.29 44.95
C GLY A 593 17.74 21.03 45.90
N CYS A 594 17.37 19.77 46.12
CA CYS A 594 16.32 19.39 47.06
C CYS A 594 16.78 19.59 48.51
N ILE A 595 18.01 19.18 48.83
CA ILE A 595 18.61 19.36 50.16
C ILE A 595 18.67 20.84 50.54
N LYS A 596 19.13 21.72 49.62
CA LYS A 596 19.15 23.17 49.86
C LYS A 596 17.75 23.75 50.09
N TYR A 597 16.76 23.29 49.32
CA TYR A 597 15.38 23.74 49.48
C TYR A 597 14.82 23.35 50.85
N ILE A 598 14.93 22.08 51.22
CA ILE A 598 14.45 21.55 52.50
C ILE A 598 15.18 22.24 53.65
N ASN A 599 16.50 22.39 53.59
CA ASN A 599 17.27 23.11 54.61
C ASN A 599 16.79 24.55 54.75
N ARG A 600 16.65 25.30 53.65
CA ARG A 600 16.17 26.68 53.70
C ARG A 600 14.77 26.79 54.30
N GLU A 601 13.89 25.88 53.92
CA GLU A 601 12.48 25.97 54.24
C GLU A 601 12.17 25.42 55.66
N LEU A 602 12.82 24.34 56.11
CA LEU A 602 12.52 23.67 57.39
C LEU A 602 13.47 24.01 58.55
N ILE A 603 14.64 24.62 58.31
CA ILE A 603 15.59 24.99 59.40
C ILE A 603 14.94 25.89 60.46
N LEU A 604 13.98 26.74 60.07
CA LEU A 604 13.29 27.64 61.00
C LEU A 604 12.21 26.96 61.86
N TYR A 605 11.90 25.69 61.59
CA TYR A 605 10.81 24.93 62.21
C TYR A 605 11.28 23.73 63.06
N ILE A 606 12.58 23.46 63.07
CA ILE A 606 13.28 22.44 63.88
C ILE A 606 13.73 23.10 65.19
#